data_AF-A0A124EBM6-F1
#
_entry.id   AF-A0A124EBM6-F1
#
_cell.length_a   1.000
_cell.length_b   1.000
_cell.length_c   1.000
_cell.angle_alpha   90.00
_cell.angle_beta   90.00
_cell.angle_gamma   90.00
#
_symmetry.space_group_name_H-M   'P 1'
#
loop_
_entity.id
_entity.type
_entity.pdbx_description
1 polymer ?
#
loop_
_entity_poly.entity_id
_entity_poly.type
_entity_poly.pdbx_seq_one_letter_code
_entity_poly.pdbx_strand_id
1 'polypeptide(L)'
;MGILDRLFGRARNGGDVQIASRKPAGRFQVVGVTYVLGKQVLGGVVLEGVIYPGYKLKGGGIALVREIHLQNRKVDFVVEHDEAALVLEGTLKVKEGEIIEVYQS
;
A
#
# COMPACT_ATOMS: atom_id res chain seq x y z
N MET A 1 -15.97 -17.04 23.80
CA MET A 1 -16.25 -15.72 23.21
C MET A 1 -15.70 -14.67 24.15
N GLY A 2 -14.44 -14.28 23.93
CA GLY A 2 -13.66 -13.53 24.91
C GLY A 2 -13.66 -12.03 24.64
N ILE A 3 -13.59 -11.24 25.71
CA ILE A 3 -13.30 -9.80 25.70
C ILE A 3 -12.03 -9.41 24.93
N LEU A 4 -11.13 -10.37 24.66
CA LEU A 4 -9.92 -10.19 23.86
C LEU A 4 -10.20 -10.08 22.35
N ASP A 5 -11.28 -10.68 21.84
CA ASP A 5 -11.68 -10.53 20.43
C ASP A 5 -12.13 -9.09 20.12
N ARG A 6 -12.55 -8.31 21.12
CA ARG A 6 -12.95 -6.90 20.93
C ARG A 6 -11.76 -5.95 20.86
N LEU A 7 -10.61 -6.31 21.42
CA LEU A 7 -9.42 -5.45 21.37
C LEU A 7 -8.61 -5.65 20.08
N PHE A 8 -8.60 -6.87 19.54
CA PHE A 8 -7.87 -7.21 18.30
C PHE A 8 -8.79 -7.35 17.07
N GLY A 9 -10.11 -7.39 17.25
CA GLY A 9 -11.08 -7.67 16.18
C GLY A 9 -11.63 -6.47 15.40
N ARG A 10 -11.10 -5.25 15.62
CA ARG A 10 -11.54 -4.05 14.87
C ARG A 10 -10.76 -3.79 13.57
N ALA A 11 -10.04 -4.80 13.06
CA ALA A 11 -9.45 -4.81 11.72
C ALA A 11 -10.42 -5.31 10.63
N ARG A 12 -11.72 -5.40 10.93
CA ARG A 12 -12.77 -5.54 9.92
C ARG A 12 -13.37 -4.17 9.63
N ASN A 13 -12.85 -3.56 8.57
CA ASN A 13 -13.55 -2.75 7.56
C ASN A 13 -12.54 -1.76 6.98
N GLY A 14 -12.28 -1.87 5.68
CA GLY A 14 -11.88 -0.73 4.86
C GLY A 14 -13.04 0.27 4.84
N GLY A 15 -13.26 0.92 5.98
CA GLY A 15 -14.18 2.03 6.13
C GLY A 15 -13.59 3.23 5.41
N ASP A 16 -14.27 3.62 4.33
CA ASP A 16 -14.21 4.92 3.65
C ASP A 16 -12.88 5.44 3.10
N VAL A 17 -11.87 4.58 2.86
CA VAL A 17 -10.76 5.00 2.00
C VAL A 17 -11.25 4.98 0.54
N GLN A 18 -11.77 6.10 0.08
CA GLN A 18 -12.21 6.32 -1.29
C GLN A 18 -11.12 7.02 -2.09
N ILE A 19 -11.05 6.74 -3.39
CA ILE A 19 -10.19 7.46 -4.34
C ILE A 19 -11.01 8.61 -4.92
N ALA A 20 -10.57 9.83 -4.68
CA ALA A 20 -11.19 11.04 -5.22
C ALA A 20 -10.58 11.45 -6.58
N SER A 21 -9.35 11.03 -6.85
CA SER A 21 -8.63 11.31 -8.09
C SER A 21 -9.22 10.57 -9.28
N ARG A 22 -9.39 11.29 -10.40
CA ARG A 22 -9.92 10.72 -11.65
C ARG A 22 -8.91 9.92 -12.46
N LYS A 23 -7.61 10.17 -12.26
CA LYS A 23 -6.51 9.53 -12.98
C LYS A 23 -5.49 8.99 -11.99
N PRO A 24 -4.86 7.84 -12.28
CA PRO A 24 -3.71 7.37 -11.52
C PRO A 24 -2.57 8.41 -11.55
N ALA A 25 -1.89 8.56 -10.42
CA ALA A 25 -0.65 9.31 -10.29
C ALA A 25 0.58 8.44 -10.62
N GLY A 26 0.42 7.11 -10.62
CA GLY A 26 1.47 6.17 -10.94
C GLY A 26 0.99 4.72 -11.02
N ARG A 27 1.93 3.83 -11.27
CA ARG A 27 1.72 2.37 -11.31
C ARG A 27 2.85 1.67 -10.56
N PHE A 28 2.51 0.60 -9.84
CA PHE A 28 3.45 -0.16 -9.04
C PHE A 28 3.31 -1.64 -9.35
N GLN A 29 4.42 -2.30 -9.70
CA GLN A 29 4.45 -3.75 -9.93
C GLN A 29 4.83 -4.45 -8.63
N VAL A 30 3.94 -5.30 -8.12
CA VAL A 30 4.16 -6.07 -6.91
C VAL A 30 5.14 -7.21 -7.19
N VAL A 31 6.25 -7.24 -6.46
CA VAL A 31 7.26 -8.33 -6.48
C VAL A 31 7.09 -9.24 -5.26
N GLY A 32 6.55 -8.74 -4.15
CA GLY A 32 6.33 -9.57 -2.97
C GLY A 32 5.37 -8.96 -1.97
N VAL A 33 4.77 -9.81 -1.15
CA VAL A 33 3.86 -9.41 -0.08
C VAL A 33 4.35 -10.01 1.24
N THR A 34 4.51 -9.17 2.26
CA THR A 34 4.85 -9.60 3.61
C THR A 34 4.09 -8.78 4.65
N TYR A 35 4.36 -9.03 5.92
CA TYR A 35 3.75 -8.30 7.04
C TYR A 35 4.80 -7.94 8.09
N VAL A 36 4.74 -6.70 8.58
CA VAL A 36 5.58 -6.20 9.67
C VAL A 36 4.67 -5.58 10.72
N LEU A 37 4.74 -6.07 11.96
CA LEU A 37 3.93 -5.59 13.08
C LEU A 37 2.42 -5.52 12.76
N GLY A 38 1.92 -6.49 11.98
CA GLY A 38 0.52 -6.56 11.56
C GLY A 38 0.12 -5.62 10.41
N LYS A 39 1.06 -4.84 9.85
CA LYS A 39 0.84 -4.02 8.64
C LYS A 39 1.29 -4.80 7.41
N GLN A 40 0.49 -4.74 6.34
CA GLN A 40 0.88 -5.33 5.07
C GLN A 40 1.99 -4.49 4.43
N VAL A 41 2.98 -5.15 3.85
CA VAL A 41 4.06 -4.54 3.10
C VAL A 41 4.07 -5.11 1.69
N LEU A 42 4.06 -4.22 0.70
CA LEU A 42 4.24 -4.59 -0.71
C LEU A 42 5.66 -4.21 -1.13
N GLY A 43 6.48 -5.21 -1.46
CA GLY A 43 7.73 -4.99 -2.19
C GLY A 43 7.45 -4.94 -3.68
N GLY A 44 8.13 -4.07 -4.42
CA GLY A 44 7.87 -3.91 -5.85
C GLY A 44 8.60 -2.75 -6.50
N VAL A 45 8.29 -2.54 -7.78
CA VAL A 45 8.95 -1.54 -8.62
C VAL A 45 7.94 -0.49 -9.08
N VAL A 46 8.32 0.78 -8.99
CA VAL A 46 7.52 1.88 -9.56
C VAL A 46 7.67 1.85 -11.09
N LEU A 47 6.56 1.67 -11.80
CA LEU A 47 6.55 1.61 -13.27
C LEU A 47 6.33 2.98 -13.91
N GLU A 48 5.60 3.87 -13.26
CA GLU A 48 5.40 5.24 -13.72
C GLU A 48 5.08 6.16 -12.54
N GLY A 49 5.45 7.43 -12.67
CA GLY A 49 5.04 8.49 -11.75
C GLY A 49 5.86 8.54 -10.46
N VAL A 50 5.23 9.09 -9.42
CA VAL A 50 5.83 9.29 -8.10
C VAL A 50 4.86 8.80 -7.03
N ILE A 51 5.39 8.19 -5.97
CA ILE A 51 4.60 7.69 -4.84
C ILE A 51 5.08 8.39 -3.57
N TYR A 52 4.15 9.04 -2.88
CA TYR A 52 4.37 9.63 -1.56
C TYR A 52 3.59 8.84 -0.48
N PRO A 53 4.06 8.86 0.78
CA PRO A 53 3.18 8.56 1.91
C PRO A 53 1.88 9.36 1.82
N GLY A 54 0.76 8.72 2.14
CA GLY A 54 -0.59 9.26 2.00
C GLY A 54 -1.28 8.89 0.69
N TYR A 55 -0.56 8.45 -0.34
CA TYR A 55 -1.16 7.99 -1.59
C TYR A 55 -1.95 6.70 -1.38
N LYS A 56 -2.92 6.45 -2.27
CA LYS A 56 -3.82 5.30 -2.22
C LYS A 56 -3.45 4.31 -3.32
N LEU A 57 -3.38 3.05 -2.95
CA LEU A 57 -3.18 1.93 -3.87
C LEU A 57 -4.50 1.27 -4.16
N LYS A 58 -4.74 0.93 -5.43
CA LYS A 58 -5.96 0.26 -5.89
C LYS A 58 -5.62 -1.07 -6.56
N GLY A 59 -6.10 -2.15 -5.96
CA GLY A 59 -6.01 -3.53 -6.49
C GLY A 59 -7.32 -4.26 -6.18
N GLY A 60 -7.26 -5.46 -5.57
CA GLY A 60 -8.44 -6.15 -5.01
C GLY A 60 -9.07 -5.47 -3.77
N GLY A 61 -8.88 -4.17 -3.61
CA GLY A 61 -9.27 -3.30 -2.49
C GLY A 61 -8.61 -1.92 -2.62
N ILE A 62 -8.71 -1.10 -1.57
CA ILE A 62 -7.99 0.18 -1.47
C ILE A 62 -7.23 0.20 -0.15
N ALA A 63 -5.96 0.61 -0.18
CA ALA A 63 -5.13 0.82 1.00
C ALA A 63 -4.29 2.10 0.86
N LEU A 64 -3.88 2.68 1.97
CA LEU A 64 -3.10 3.91 2.01
C LEU A 64 -1.62 3.59 2.27
N VAL A 65 -0.72 4.25 1.54
CA VAL A 65 0.72 4.16 1.75
C VAL A 65 1.08 4.91 3.03
N ARG A 66 1.49 4.20 4.07
CA ARG A 66 1.91 4.78 5.35
C ARG A 66 3.36 5.22 5.32
N GLU A 67 4.23 4.34 4.86
CA GLU A 67 5.68 4.55 4.79
C GLU A 67 6.25 3.92 3.54
N ILE A 68 7.38 4.45 3.10
CA ILE A 68 8.11 3.96 1.96
C ILE A 68 9.55 3.71 2.40
N HIS A 69 10.08 2.54 2.02
CA HIS A 69 11.45 2.16 2.28
C HIS A 69 12.15 1.83 0.97
N LEU A 70 13.28 2.48 0.72
CA LEU A 70 14.17 2.25 -0.42
C LEU A 70 15.53 1.85 0.14
N GLN A 71 16.03 0.67 -0.25
CA GLN A 71 17.33 0.16 0.23
C GLN A 71 17.48 0.20 1.76
N ASN A 72 16.49 -0.32 2.50
CA ASN A 72 16.44 -0.35 3.98
C ASN A 72 16.45 1.02 4.68
N ARG A 73 16.14 2.10 3.95
CA ARG A 73 16.00 3.45 4.51
C ARG A 73 14.59 3.97 4.25
N LYS A 74 14.00 4.58 5.27
CA LYS A 74 12.76 5.33 5.11
C LYS A 74 12.99 6.55 4.24
N VAL A 75 12.13 6.77 3.25
CA VAL A 75 12.21 7.89 2.30
C VAL A 75 10.87 8.62 2.20
N ASP A 76 10.91 9.86 1.72
CA ASP A 76 9.73 10.72 1.60
C ASP A 76 8.93 10.45 0.31
N PHE A 77 9.57 9.87 -0.71
CA PHE A 77 8.94 9.46 -1.95
C PHE A 77 9.81 8.47 -2.72
N VAL A 78 9.22 7.83 -3.72
CA VAL A 78 9.91 7.02 -4.74
C VAL A 78 9.40 7.39 -6.13
N VAL A 79 10.25 7.27 -7.14
CA VAL A 79 9.97 7.61 -8.54
C VAL A 79 10.08 6.37 -9.43
N GLU A 80 9.75 6.54 -10.71
CA GLU A 80 9.89 5.51 -11.73
C GLU A 80 11.25 4.78 -11.67
N HIS A 81 11.18 3.45 -11.78
CA HIS A 81 12.27 2.48 -11.66
C HIS A 81 12.82 2.23 -10.25
N ASP A 82 12.39 2.95 -9.22
CA ASP A 82 12.76 2.60 -7.84
C ASP A 82 12.13 1.26 -7.42
N GLU A 83 12.95 0.41 -6.80
CA GLU A 83 12.50 -0.80 -6.10
C GLU A 83 12.30 -0.49 -4.62
N ALA A 84 11.04 -0.53 -4.17
CA ALA A 84 10.65 -0.03 -2.86
C ALA A 84 9.73 -1.00 -2.11
N ALA A 85 9.75 -0.88 -0.78
CA ALA A 85 8.76 -1.49 0.09
C ALA A 85 7.76 -0.43 0.56
N LEU A 86 6.48 -0.65 0.27
CA LEU A 86 5.36 0.19 0.69
C LEU A 86 4.68 -0.44 1.90
N VAL A 87 4.77 0.22 3.06
CA VAL A 87 4.04 -0.17 4.27
C VAL A 87 2.64 0.42 4.21
N LEU A 88 1.60 -0.40 4.38
CA LEU A 88 0.22 0.01 4.17
C LEU A 88 -0.58 0.22 5.46
N GLU A 89 -1.46 1.22 5.44
CA GLU A 89 -2.64 1.27 6.29
C GLU A 89 -3.82 0.61 5.56
N GLY A 90 -4.32 -0.49 6.14
CA GLY A 90 -5.29 -1.37 5.51
C GLY A 90 -4.63 -2.57 4.83
N THR A 91 -5.42 -3.30 4.04
CA THR A 91 -4.94 -4.47 3.29
C THR A 91 -5.46 -4.48 1.86
N LEU A 92 -4.64 -5.01 0.95
CA LEU A 92 -4.95 -5.28 -0.43
C LEU A 92 -4.87 -6.77 -0.71
N LYS A 93 -5.85 -7.27 -1.46
CA LYS A 93 -5.77 -8.58 -2.09
C LYS A 93 -5.03 -8.42 -3.41
N VAL A 94 -3.73 -8.68 -3.40
CA VAL A 94 -2.84 -8.57 -4.55
C VAL A 94 -1.91 -9.77 -4.62
N LYS A 95 -1.41 -10.09 -5.81
CA LYS A 95 -0.45 -11.17 -6.06
C LYS A 95 0.87 -10.64 -6.58
N GLU A 96 1.92 -11.43 -6.45
CA GLU A 96 3.19 -11.20 -7.14
C GLU A 96 2.98 -11.14 -8.66
N GLY A 97 3.67 -10.19 -9.30
CA GLY A 97 3.54 -9.86 -10.72
C GLY A 97 2.38 -8.92 -11.04
N GLU A 98 1.47 -8.65 -10.11
CA GLU A 98 0.33 -7.75 -10.35
C GLU A 98 0.77 -6.29 -10.44
N ILE A 99 0.23 -5.56 -11.42
CA ILE A 99 0.41 -4.11 -11.54
C ILE A 99 -0.80 -3.42 -10.94
N ILE A 100 -0.57 -2.56 -9.95
CA ILE A 100 -1.62 -1.81 -9.26
C ILE A 100 -1.52 -0.32 -9.55
N GLU A 101 -2.68 0.34 -9.55
CA GLU A 101 -2.78 1.78 -9.76
C GLU A 101 -2.52 2.53 -8.45
N VAL A 102 -1.80 3.64 -8.55
CA VAL A 102 -1.50 4.56 -7.44
C VAL A 102 -2.27 5.85 -7.68
N TYR A 103 -2.91 6.38 -6.64
CA TYR A 103 -3.70 7.62 -6.68
C TYR A 103 -3.27 8.57 -5.59
N GLN A 104 -3.15 9.86 -5.91
CA GLN A 104 -2.77 10.90 -4.95
C GLN A 104 -3.87 11.21 -3.92
N SER A 105 -5.14 11.03 -4.29
CA SER A 105 -6.30 11.33 -3.44
C SER A 105 -7.49 10.45 -3.75
#